data_AF-B4FJ35-F1
#
_entry.id   AF-B4FJ35-F1
#
_cell.length_a   1.000
_cell.length_b   1.000
_cell.length_c   1.000
_cell.angle_alpha   90.00
_cell.angle_beta   90.00
_cell.angle_gamma   90.00
#
_symmetry.space_group_name_H-M   'P 1'
#
loop_
_entity.id
_entity.type
_entity.pdbx_description
1 polymer ?
#
loop_
_entity_poly.entity_id
_entity_poly.type
_entity_poly.pdbx_seq_one_letter_code
_entity_poly.pdbx_strand_id
1 'polypeptide(L)'
;MNEDIAKAQSLISAEAIPVLQMLMKTCPPSFHERADSLLHCLPGCLTVTIIRGNNLKQTMGGTNAFCCLQIGNGPPRQTKVVNHSMCPAWNEGFTWLFDVAPKGQKLYIICKSKNTFGKSTLGRVTIQIDKVVTEGVYSGFFSLSHDGGKDGSRTLEIEIVWSNRPSNDCM
;
A
#
# COMPACT_ATOMS: atom_id res chain seq x y z
N MET A 1 33.18 -7.60 4.50
CA MET A 1 32.55 -7.27 3.20
C MET A 1 32.62 -5.76 3.07
N ASN A 2 33.20 -5.21 2.01
CA ASN A 2 33.36 -3.75 1.88
C ASN A 2 31.98 -3.12 1.65
N GLU A 3 31.60 -2.14 2.48
CA GLU A 3 30.33 -1.41 2.33
C GLU A 3 30.21 -0.73 0.96
N ASP A 4 31.31 -0.25 0.40
CA ASP A 4 31.34 0.37 -0.92
C ASP A 4 31.03 -0.63 -2.04
N ILE A 5 31.47 -1.89 -1.88
CA ILE A 5 31.16 -2.97 -2.84
C ILE A 5 29.67 -3.31 -2.76
N ALA A 6 29.10 -3.39 -1.55
CA ALA A 6 27.68 -3.67 -1.35
C ALA A 6 26.79 -2.54 -1.92
N LYS A 7 27.18 -1.27 -1.74
CA LYS A 7 26.49 -0.12 -2.33
C LYS A 7 26.55 -0.13 -3.85
N ALA A 8 27.73 -0.37 -4.43
CA ALA A 8 27.89 -0.47 -5.88
C ALA A 8 27.06 -1.61 -6.48
N GLN A 9 27.06 -2.79 -5.85
CA GLN A 9 26.24 -3.93 -6.27
C GLN A 9 24.74 -3.63 -6.19
N SER A 10 24.29 -2.93 -5.16
CA SER A 10 22.90 -2.51 -4.99
C SER A 10 22.46 -1.52 -6.07
N LEU A 11 23.29 -0.53 -6.38
CA LEU A 11 23.03 0.47 -7.45
C LEU A 11 22.92 -0.19 -8.83
N ILE A 12 23.89 -1.03 -9.19
CA ILE A 12 23.88 -1.75 -10.47
C ILE A 12 22.65 -2.66 -10.58
N SER A 13 22.27 -3.32 -9.47
CA SER A 13 21.06 -4.15 -9.43
C SER A 13 19.80 -3.31 -9.64
N ALA A 14 19.69 -2.15 -8.99
CA ALA A 14 18.55 -1.25 -9.12
C ALA A 14 18.35 -0.74 -10.55
N GLU A 15 19.43 -0.50 -11.30
CA GLU A 15 19.37 -0.09 -12.71
C GLU A 15 18.98 -1.22 -13.66
N ALA A 16 19.30 -2.47 -13.32
CA ALA A 16 18.94 -3.64 -14.13
C ALA A 16 17.48 -4.11 -13.93
N ILE A 17 16.85 -3.76 -12.80
CA ILE A 17 15.48 -4.19 -12.45
C ILE A 17 14.43 -3.77 -13.50
N PRO A 18 14.36 -2.53 -13.99
CA PRO A 18 13.40 -2.14 -15.01
C PRO A 18 13.56 -2.94 -16.32
N VAL A 19 14.80 -3.29 -16.67
CA VAL A 19 15.09 -4.11 -17.86
C VAL A 19 14.58 -5.54 -17.64
N LEU A 20 14.83 -6.13 -16.47
CA LEU A 20 14.26 -7.43 -16.09
C LEU A 20 12.73 -7.42 -16.13
N GLN A 21 12.09 -6.41 -15.55
CA GLN A 21 10.63 -6.23 -15.58
C GLN A 21 10.09 -6.06 -17.00
N MET A 22 10.81 -5.37 -17.89
CA MET A 22 10.44 -5.22 -19.29
C MET A 22 10.54 -6.55 -20.05
N LEU A 23 11.61 -7.31 -19.83
CA LEU A 23 11.79 -8.64 -20.42
C LEU A 23 10.70 -9.62 -19.95
N MET A 24 10.24 -9.53 -18.71
CA MET A 24 9.11 -10.31 -18.21
C MET A 24 7.76 -9.98 -18.87
N LYS A 25 7.65 -8.84 -19.57
CA LYS A 25 6.44 -8.50 -20.33
C LYS A 25 6.49 -9.00 -21.78
N THR A 26 7.68 -9.32 -22.29
CA THR A 26 7.90 -9.63 -23.72
C THR A 26 8.40 -11.06 -23.98
N CYS A 27 8.93 -11.76 -22.97
CA CYS A 27 9.51 -13.09 -23.10
C CYS A 27 8.50 -14.23 -22.84
N PRO A 28 8.86 -15.50 -23.11
CA PRO A 28 8.02 -16.66 -22.81
C PRO A 28 7.84 -16.90 -21.30
N PRO A 29 6.75 -17.55 -20.88
CA PRO A 29 6.44 -17.79 -19.46
C PRO A 29 7.53 -18.53 -18.67
N SER A 30 8.35 -19.35 -19.33
CA SER A 30 9.50 -20.04 -18.72
C SER A 30 10.60 -19.09 -18.22
N PHE A 31 10.68 -17.87 -18.78
CA PHE A 31 11.59 -16.83 -18.30
C PHE A 31 11.02 -16.09 -17.08
N HIS A 32 9.68 -16.05 -16.97
CA HIS A 32 9.00 -15.29 -15.93
C HIS A 32 9.31 -15.85 -14.55
N GLU A 33 9.27 -17.17 -14.35
CA GLU A 33 9.54 -17.77 -13.04
C GLU A 33 10.93 -17.41 -12.47
N ARG A 34 11.97 -17.43 -13.32
CA ARG A 34 13.34 -17.12 -12.88
C ARG A 34 13.52 -15.63 -12.60
N ALA A 35 12.95 -14.77 -13.44
CA ALA A 35 13.03 -13.33 -13.25
C ALA A 35 12.19 -12.86 -12.04
N ASP A 36 10.98 -13.41 -11.84
CA ASP A 36 10.14 -13.17 -10.66
C ASP A 36 10.91 -13.60 -9.40
N SER A 37 11.51 -14.79 -9.41
CA SER A 37 12.29 -15.29 -8.27
C SER A 37 13.45 -14.35 -7.90
N LEU A 38 14.14 -13.80 -8.89
CA LEU A 38 15.22 -12.84 -8.64
C LEU A 38 14.70 -11.51 -8.09
N LEU A 39 13.63 -10.96 -8.66
CA LEU A 39 13.02 -9.71 -8.20
C LEU A 39 12.44 -9.81 -6.78
N HIS A 40 11.97 -10.98 -6.38
CA HIS A 40 11.42 -11.18 -5.03
C HIS A 40 12.49 -11.25 -3.95
N CYS A 41 13.69 -11.67 -4.29
CA CYS A 41 14.83 -11.72 -3.38
C CYS A 41 15.47 -10.34 -3.15
N LEU A 42 15.03 -9.31 -3.87
CA LEU A 42 15.57 -7.97 -3.73
C LEU A 42 14.83 -7.20 -2.62
N PRO A 43 15.56 -6.42 -1.82
CA PRO A 43 14.93 -5.47 -0.92
C PRO A 43 14.10 -4.47 -1.71
N GLY A 44 13.09 -3.93 -1.06
CA GLY A 44 12.22 -2.94 -1.65
C GLY A 44 11.36 -2.25 -0.61
N CYS A 45 10.63 -1.24 -1.07
CA CYS A 45 9.71 -0.50 -0.25
C CYS A 45 8.29 -0.56 -0.84
N LEU A 46 7.31 -0.73 0.06
CA LEU A 46 5.91 -0.57 -0.26
C LEU A 46 5.46 0.78 0.27
N THR A 47 5.01 1.66 -0.61
CA THR A 47 4.41 2.94 -0.24
C THR A 47 2.91 2.87 -0.48
N VAL A 48 2.12 3.08 0.58
CA VAL A 48 0.66 3.17 0.53
C VAL A 48 0.25 4.61 0.80
N THR A 49 -0.41 5.22 -0.16
CA THR A 49 -0.98 6.57 -0.04
C THR A 49 -2.48 6.48 0.10
N ILE A 50 -3.00 6.98 1.24
CA ILE A 50 -4.43 7.17 1.44
C ILE A 50 -4.77 8.59 0.96
N ILE A 51 -5.41 8.68 -0.20
CA ILE A 51 -5.70 9.96 -0.86
C ILE A 51 -6.91 10.59 -0.21
N ARG A 52 -8.09 9.95 -0.32
CA ARG A 52 -9.34 10.46 0.26
C ARG A 52 -10.36 9.35 0.51
N GLY A 53 -11.36 9.67 1.31
CA GLY A 53 -12.58 8.90 1.44
C GLY A 53 -13.74 9.60 0.76
N ASN A 54 -14.72 8.84 0.27
CA ASN A 54 -15.93 9.36 -0.34
C ASN A 54 -17.17 8.82 0.36
N ASN A 55 -18.14 9.71 0.59
CA ASN A 55 -19.46 9.40 1.12
C ASN A 55 -19.40 8.65 2.47
N LEU A 56 -18.45 9.02 3.33
CA LEU A 56 -18.26 8.47 4.67
C LEU A 56 -19.31 9.01 5.67
N LYS A 57 -20.57 9.08 5.27
CA LYS A 57 -21.66 9.61 6.11
C LYS A 57 -21.96 8.69 7.30
N GLN A 58 -22.19 9.30 8.47
CA GLN A 58 -22.82 8.66 9.63
C GLN A 58 -24.27 9.11 9.77
N THR A 59 -25.04 8.47 10.66
CA THR A 59 -26.45 8.78 10.92
C THR A 59 -26.68 10.27 11.26
N MET A 60 -25.68 10.94 11.84
CA MET A 60 -25.72 12.35 12.21
C MET A 60 -24.54 13.12 11.59
N GLY A 61 -24.65 13.52 10.32
CA GLY A 61 -23.75 14.49 9.68
C GLY A 61 -22.35 13.98 9.29
N GLY A 62 -21.39 14.92 9.26
CA GLY A 62 -19.99 14.68 8.88
C GLY A 62 -19.23 13.84 9.90
N THR A 63 -18.08 13.29 9.48
CA THR A 63 -17.26 12.39 10.30
C THR A 63 -15.91 12.97 10.65
N ASN A 64 -15.35 12.48 11.76
CA ASN A 64 -13.99 12.77 12.18
C ASN A 64 -13.10 11.60 11.79
N ALA A 65 -12.85 11.48 10.49
CA ALA A 65 -12.37 10.26 9.88
C ALA A 65 -10.84 10.15 9.90
N PHE A 66 -10.36 8.93 10.08
CA PHE A 66 -8.96 8.54 9.90
C PHE A 66 -8.89 7.07 9.47
N CYS A 67 -7.79 6.69 8.82
CA CYS A 67 -7.55 5.31 8.40
C CYS A 67 -6.43 4.69 9.22
N CYS A 68 -6.62 3.45 9.69
CA CYS A 68 -5.56 2.61 10.24
C CYS A 68 -5.11 1.62 9.17
N LEU A 69 -3.81 1.53 8.92
CA LEU A 69 -3.18 0.64 7.96
C LEU A 69 -2.32 -0.39 8.69
N GLN A 70 -2.38 -1.65 8.28
CA GLN A 70 -1.55 -2.71 8.81
C GLN A 70 -1.22 -3.73 7.71
N ILE A 71 0.05 -4.11 7.60
CA ILE A 71 0.52 -5.15 6.67
C ILE A 71 0.84 -6.39 7.48
N GLY A 72 0.15 -7.50 7.19
CA GLY A 72 0.34 -8.75 7.94
C GLY A 72 0.25 -8.54 9.46
N ASN A 73 1.28 -8.99 10.18
CA ASN A 73 1.41 -8.80 11.63
C ASN A 73 2.33 -7.62 12.01
N GLY A 74 2.66 -6.75 11.05
CA GLY A 74 3.52 -5.59 11.27
C GLY A 74 2.86 -4.48 12.10
N PRO A 75 3.63 -3.47 12.51
CA PRO A 75 3.13 -2.36 13.32
C PRO A 75 2.06 -1.56 12.54
N PRO A 76 0.95 -1.20 13.18
CA PRO A 76 -0.09 -0.40 12.55
C PRO A 76 0.37 1.06 12.38
N ARG A 77 0.01 1.66 11.24
CA ARG A 77 0.16 3.10 10.97
C ARG A 77 -1.22 3.73 10.85
N GLN A 78 -1.34 5.05 11.03
CA GLN A 78 -2.62 5.72 10.88
C GLN A 78 -2.44 7.12 10.29
N THR A 79 -3.44 7.56 9.53
CA THR A 79 -3.54 8.94 9.03
C THR A 79 -3.86 9.92 10.15
N LYS A 80 -3.71 11.20 9.87
CA LYS A 80 -4.32 12.26 10.68
C LYS A 80 -5.84 12.13 10.64
N VAL A 81 -6.47 12.76 11.64
CA VAL A 81 -7.93 12.86 11.72
C VAL A 81 -8.36 14.10 10.95
N VAL A 82 -9.28 13.91 9.99
CA VAL A 82 -9.96 15.01 9.29
C VAL A 82 -11.37 15.13 9.87
N ASN A 83 -11.67 16.28 10.46
CA ASN A 83 -12.92 16.50 11.19
C ASN A 83 -14.04 17.01 10.28
N HIS A 84 -15.28 16.72 10.68
CA HIS A 84 -16.52 17.23 10.07
C HIS A 84 -16.62 17.09 8.54
N SER A 85 -16.13 15.99 7.98
CA SER A 85 -16.18 15.75 6.54
C SER A 85 -16.88 14.43 6.19
N MET A 86 -17.61 14.45 5.07
CA MET A 86 -18.13 13.23 4.42
C MET A 86 -17.17 12.73 3.32
N CYS A 87 -16.26 13.59 2.87
CA CYS A 87 -15.25 13.27 1.86
C CYS A 87 -13.87 13.77 2.33
N PRO A 88 -13.29 13.19 3.40
CA PRO A 88 -12.01 13.63 3.94
C PRO A 88 -10.88 13.39 2.93
N ALA A 89 -10.02 14.38 2.72
CA ALA A 89 -8.79 14.26 1.97
C ALA A 89 -7.61 14.20 2.94
N TRP A 90 -6.87 13.09 2.95
CA TRP A 90 -5.69 12.91 3.80
C TRP A 90 -4.42 13.19 3.01
N ASN A 91 -4.31 12.61 1.80
CA ASN A 91 -3.09 12.65 0.98
C ASN A 91 -1.85 12.23 1.79
N GLU A 92 -1.98 11.16 2.57
CA GLU A 92 -0.92 10.69 3.47
C GLU A 92 -0.33 9.37 2.98
N GLY A 93 0.99 9.39 2.73
CA GLY A 93 1.80 8.25 2.31
C GLY A 93 2.51 7.58 3.48
N PHE A 94 2.52 6.25 3.49
CA PHE A 94 3.24 5.43 4.45
C PHE A 94 4.16 4.46 3.73
N THR A 95 5.43 4.46 4.09
CA THR A 95 6.43 3.57 3.49
C THR A 95 6.86 2.50 4.50
N TRP A 96 6.90 1.25 4.03
CA TRP A 96 7.49 0.12 4.72
C TRP A 96 8.66 -0.40 3.91
N LEU A 97 9.80 -0.60 4.58
CA LEU A 97 10.98 -1.22 4.01
C LEU A 97 10.89 -2.73 4.26
N PHE A 98 11.25 -3.52 3.25
CA PHE A 98 11.32 -4.96 3.33
C PHE A 98 12.63 -5.44 2.72
N ASP A 99 13.30 -6.38 3.39
CA ASP A 99 14.48 -7.04 2.84
C ASP A 99 14.13 -7.98 1.68
N VAL A 100 12.89 -8.47 1.67
CA VAL A 100 12.31 -9.40 0.67
C VAL A 100 10.87 -8.97 0.42
N ALA A 101 10.42 -9.01 -0.84
CA ALA A 101 9.06 -8.59 -1.19
C ALA A 101 7.99 -9.34 -0.37
N PRO A 102 7.02 -8.65 0.26
CA PRO A 102 6.04 -9.26 1.17
C PRO A 102 4.90 -9.98 0.43
N LYS A 103 5.24 -10.93 -0.46
CA LYS A 103 4.27 -11.76 -1.18
C LYS A 103 3.46 -12.64 -0.23
N GLY A 104 2.21 -12.92 -0.60
CA GLY A 104 1.22 -13.63 0.21
C GLY A 104 0.65 -12.82 1.39
N GLN A 105 1.15 -11.61 1.65
CA GLN A 105 0.63 -10.75 2.70
C GLN A 105 -0.53 -9.88 2.23
N LYS A 106 -1.33 -9.45 3.20
CA LYS A 106 -2.49 -8.58 2.99
C LYS A 106 -2.25 -7.24 3.65
N LEU A 107 -2.62 -6.18 2.94
CA LEU A 107 -2.78 -4.86 3.49
C LEU A 107 -4.20 -4.70 4.02
N TYR A 108 -4.33 -4.49 5.31
CA TYR A 108 -5.58 -4.20 6.01
C TYR A 108 -5.70 -2.70 6.22
N ILE A 109 -6.80 -2.12 5.74
CA ILE A 109 -7.12 -0.72 5.97
C ILE A 109 -8.47 -0.65 6.67
N ILE A 110 -8.53 0.00 7.82
CA ILE A 110 -9.75 0.21 8.58
C ILE A 110 -10.01 1.70 8.67
N CYS A 111 -11.09 2.16 8.03
CA CYS A 111 -11.54 3.54 8.14
C CYS A 111 -12.40 3.68 9.41
N LYS A 112 -12.09 4.66 10.25
CA LYS A 112 -12.75 4.90 11.55
C LYS A 112 -13.13 6.37 11.68
N SER A 113 -14.14 6.65 12.50
CA SER A 113 -14.46 8.00 12.97
C SER A 113 -14.13 8.13 14.45
N LYS A 114 -13.49 9.23 14.85
CA LYS A 114 -13.19 9.56 16.25
C LYS A 114 -14.17 10.62 16.76
N ASN A 115 -15.14 10.19 17.57
CA ASN A 115 -16.14 11.07 18.16
C ASN A 115 -15.86 11.20 19.67
N THR A 116 -16.54 12.15 20.33
CA THR A 116 -16.41 12.39 21.79
C THR A 116 -16.66 11.12 22.62
N PHE A 117 -17.55 10.26 22.14
CA PHE A 117 -17.95 9.00 22.80
C PHE A 117 -17.11 7.78 22.40
N GLY A 118 -16.03 7.98 21.64
CA GLY A 118 -15.11 6.90 21.23
C GLY A 118 -14.94 6.77 19.72
N LYS A 119 -14.38 5.63 19.29
CA LYS A 119 -14.07 5.34 17.89
C LYS A 119 -15.09 4.37 17.31
N SER A 120 -15.68 4.71 16.17
CA SER A 120 -16.55 3.80 15.41
C SER A 120 -15.91 3.42 14.08
N THR A 121 -16.17 2.20 13.61
CA THR A 121 -15.61 1.71 12.33
C THR A 121 -16.56 2.07 11.19
N LEU A 122 -16.07 2.84 10.22
CA LEU A 122 -16.81 3.23 9.01
C LEU A 122 -16.80 2.12 7.95
N GLY A 123 -15.71 1.35 7.90
CA GLY A 123 -15.60 0.16 7.08
C GLY A 123 -14.15 -0.32 6.92
N ARG A 124 -13.98 -1.39 6.15
CA ARG A 124 -12.70 -2.09 5.98
C ARG A 124 -12.39 -2.31 4.51
N VAL A 125 -11.12 -2.27 4.15
CA VAL A 125 -10.57 -2.67 2.85
C VAL A 125 -9.46 -3.68 3.11
N THR A 126 -9.37 -4.71 2.28
CA THR A 126 -8.28 -5.69 2.32
C THR A 126 -7.75 -5.88 0.91
N ILE A 127 -6.45 -5.65 0.73
CA ILE A 127 -5.78 -5.70 -0.58
C ILE A 127 -4.69 -6.77 -0.53
N GLN A 128 -4.65 -7.65 -1.53
CA GLN A 128 -3.54 -8.61 -1.70
C GLN A 128 -2.31 -7.87 -2.22
N ILE A 129 -1.17 -8.01 -1.55
CA ILE A 129 0.05 -7.29 -1.91
C ILE A 129 0.73 -7.91 -3.14
N ASP A 130 0.49 -9.20 -3.42
CA ASP A 130 1.05 -9.92 -4.56
C ASP A 130 0.88 -9.18 -5.88
N LYS A 131 -0.31 -8.62 -6.10
CA LYS A 131 -0.62 -7.84 -7.30
C LYS A 131 0.29 -6.61 -7.43
N VAL A 132 0.49 -5.90 -6.33
CA VAL A 132 1.30 -4.67 -6.32
C VAL A 132 2.78 -4.98 -6.54
N VAL A 133 3.28 -6.06 -5.94
CA VAL A 133 4.67 -6.48 -6.09
C VAL A 133 4.98 -6.86 -7.55
N THR A 134 4.04 -7.52 -8.23
CA THR A 134 4.23 -7.93 -9.64
C THR A 134 3.96 -6.79 -10.63
N GLU A 135 2.96 -5.93 -10.38
CA GLU A 135 2.59 -4.85 -11.31
C GLU A 135 3.34 -3.53 -11.05
N GLY A 136 3.97 -3.37 -9.88
CA GLY A 136 4.70 -2.19 -9.44
C GLY A 136 3.82 -1.06 -8.90
N VAL A 137 2.63 -0.86 -9.47
CA VAL A 137 1.67 0.16 -9.03
C VAL A 137 0.26 -0.41 -9.00
N TYR A 138 -0.50 -0.08 -7.96
CA TYR A 138 -1.91 -0.42 -7.85
C TYR A 138 -2.69 0.72 -7.20
N SER A 139 -3.62 1.32 -7.94
CA SER A 139 -4.40 2.46 -7.49
C SER A 139 -5.86 2.36 -7.89
N GLY A 140 -6.73 3.07 -7.16
CA GLY A 140 -8.14 3.19 -7.51
C GLY A 140 -9.06 3.42 -6.30
N PHE A 141 -10.36 3.29 -6.57
CA PHE A 141 -11.40 3.38 -5.56
C PHE A 141 -11.77 2.01 -5.01
N PHE A 142 -11.65 1.84 -3.70
CA PHE A 142 -11.95 0.61 -2.99
C PHE A 142 -13.20 0.78 -2.14
N SER A 143 -14.22 -0.04 -2.38
CA SER A 143 -15.43 -0.04 -1.55
C SER A 143 -15.11 -0.51 -0.14
N LEU A 144 -15.64 0.21 0.85
CA LEU A 144 -15.53 -0.13 2.26
C LEU A 144 -16.57 -1.19 2.62
N SER A 145 -16.14 -2.35 3.12
CA SER A 145 -17.06 -3.36 3.66
C SER A 145 -17.44 -3.02 5.11
N HIS A 146 -18.72 -3.20 5.45
CA HIS A 146 -19.25 -3.05 6.80
C HIS A 146 -19.99 -4.33 7.23
N ASP A 147 -20.09 -4.58 8.54
CA ASP A 147 -20.73 -5.79 9.09
C ASP A 147 -22.23 -5.92 8.76
N GLY A 148 -22.86 -4.87 8.20
CA GLY A 148 -24.25 -4.87 7.75
C GLY A 148 -24.44 -5.03 6.22
N GLY A 149 -23.38 -5.29 5.45
CA GLY A 149 -23.43 -5.45 4.00
C GLY A 149 -22.51 -4.50 3.22
N LYS A 150 -22.35 -4.77 1.91
CA LYS A 150 -21.66 -3.87 0.97
C LYS A 150 -22.61 -2.77 0.52
N ASP A 151 -22.71 -1.71 1.30
CA ASP A 151 -23.27 -0.45 0.83
C ASP A 151 -22.22 0.16 -0.09
N GLY A 152 -22.21 -0.21 -1.37
CA GLY A 152 -21.19 0.17 -2.37
C GLY A 152 -20.99 1.68 -2.57
N SER A 153 -21.70 2.48 -1.79
CA SER A 153 -21.67 3.93 -1.77
C SER A 153 -20.43 4.51 -1.08
N ARG A 154 -19.76 3.77 -0.18
CA ARG A 154 -18.58 4.25 0.58
C ARG A 154 -17.30 3.74 -0.05
N THR A 155 -16.40 4.64 -0.46
CA THR A 155 -15.14 4.24 -1.09
C THR A 155 -13.93 4.97 -0.50
N LEU A 156 -12.77 4.33 -0.53
CA LEU A 156 -11.47 4.96 -0.30
C LEU A 156 -10.69 5.01 -1.61
N GLU A 157 -10.11 6.16 -1.93
CA GLU A 157 -9.13 6.30 -2.99
C GLU A 157 -7.74 6.02 -2.42
N ILE A 158 -7.09 4.99 -2.94
CA ILE A 158 -5.81 4.48 -2.44
C ILE A 158 -4.87 4.30 -3.62
N GLU A 159 -3.61 4.66 -3.43
CA GLU A 159 -2.50 4.34 -4.32
C GLU A 159 -1.47 3.52 -3.56
N ILE A 160 -0.95 2.48 -4.20
CA ILE A 160 0.07 1.60 -3.65
C ILE A 160 1.17 1.44 -4.68
N VAL A 161 2.41 1.65 -4.28
CA VAL A 161 3.59 1.52 -5.13
C VAL A 161 4.57 0.58 -4.47
N TRP A 162 5.05 -0.41 -5.22
CA TRP A 162 6.19 -1.23 -4.87
C TRP A 162 7.40 -0.78 -5.68
N SER A 163 8.53 -0.53 -5.00
CA SER A 163 9.79 -0.24 -5.68
C SER A 163 10.94 -1.02 -5.06
N ASN A 164 11.81 -1.57 -5.89
CA ASN A 164 13.04 -2.23 -5.45
C ASN A 164 14.23 -1.27 -5.36
N ARG A 165 13.97 0.02 -5.09
CA ARG A 165 15.04 1.00 -4.93
C ARG A 165 15.68 0.87 -3.54
N PRO A 166 17.02 0.88 -3.44
CA PRO A 166 17.69 0.92 -2.15
C PRO A 166 17.33 2.20 -1.41
N SER A 167 17.26 2.11 -0.08
CA SER A 167 16.75 3.08 0.89
C SER A 167 17.35 4.50 0.88
N ASN A 168 18.21 4.84 -0.07
CA ASN A 168 18.92 6.12 -0.11
C ASN A 168 18.09 7.28 -0.70
N ASP A 169 16.97 7.02 -1.38
CA ASP A 169 16.14 8.06 -2.02
C ASP A 169 14.97 8.55 -1.15
N CYS A 170 14.92 8.19 0.14
CA CYS A 170 13.80 8.53 1.04
C CYS A 170 14.17 9.58 2.11
N MET A 171 15.13 10.46 1.81
CA MET A 171 15.50 11.64 2.61
C MET A 171 14.92 12.92 2.00
#